data_AF-A0A5X9UPY8-F1
#
_entry.id   AF-A0A5X9UPY8-F1
#
_cell.length_a   1.000
_cell.length_b   1.000
_cell.length_c   1.000
_cell.angle_alpha   90.00
_cell.angle_beta   90.00
_cell.angle_gamma   90.00
#
_symmetry.space_group_name_H-M   'P 1'
#
loop_
_entity.id
_entity.type
_entity.pdbx_description
1 polymer ?
#
loop_
_entity_poly.entity_id
_entity_poly.type
_entity_poly.pdbx_seq_one_letter_code
_entity_poly.pdbx_strand_id
1 'polypeptide(L)' 'QHHYFFNREKKWCIVISSEGYIDFGFSVSDKI' A
#
# COMPACT_ATOMS: atom_id res chain seq x y z
N GLN A 1 -13.30 -2.76 -8.42
CA GLN A 1 -13.34 -1.92 -7.19
C GLN A 1 -12.07 -2.21 -6.40
N HIS A 2 -11.37 -1.17 -5.94
CA HIS A 2 -10.10 -1.32 -5.24
C HIS A 2 -10.25 -0.85 -3.79
N HIS A 3 -9.95 -1.72 -2.83
CA HIS A 3 -9.87 -1.35 -1.42
C HIS A 3 -8.41 -1.16 -1.03
N TYR A 4 -8.13 0.00 -0.42
CA TYR A 4 -6.79 0.38 0.04
C TYR A 4 -6.74 0.34 1.56
N PHE A 5 -5.76 -0.37 2.10
CA PHE A 5 -5.36 -0.31 3.50
C PHE A 5 -3.99 0.36 3.56
N PHE A 6 -3.81 1.36 4.40
CA PHE A 6 -2.52 2.02 4.51
C PHE A 6 -2.24 2.50 5.93
N ASN A 7 -0.95 2.51 6.29
CA ASN A 7 -0.46 3.13 7.51
C ASN A 7 0.51 4.26 7.13
N ARG A 8 0.13 5.51 7.43
CA ARG A 8 0.94 6.68 7.10
C ARG A 8 2.22 6.78 7.94
N GLU A 9 2.17 6.39 9.21
CA GLU A 9 3.32 6.43 10.11
C GLU A 9 4.37 5.39 9.72
N LYS A 10 3.91 4.17 9.39
CA LYS A 10 4.74 3.05 8.95
C LYS A 10 4.99 3.04 7.44
N LYS A 11 4.41 4.00 6.72
CA LYS A 11 4.60 4.24 5.28
C LYS A 11 4.42 3.00 4.41
N TRP A 12 3.40 2.19 4.69
CA TRP A 12 3.04 1.04 3.86
C TRP A 12 1.59 1.10 3.41
N CYS A 13 1.28 0.44 2.29
CA CYS A 13 -0.07 0.21 1.81
C CYS A 13 -0.25 -1.22 1.26
N ILE A 14 -1.49 -1.70 1.30
CA ILE A 14 -1.96 -2.93 0.66
C ILE A 14 -3.17 -2.56 -0.18
N VAL A 15 -3.24 -3.07 -1.42
CA VAL A 15 -4.44 -3.01 -2.24
C VAL A 15 -5.01 -4.41 -2.43
N ILE A 16 -6.34 -4.49 -2.40
CA ILE A 16 -7.09 -5.68 -2.81
C ILE A 16 -8.08 -5.24 -3.89
N SER A 17 -8.02 -5.87 -5.05
CA SER A 17 -8.96 -5.63 -6.14
C SER A 17 -10.03 -6.72 -6.20
N SER A 18 -11.23 -6.34 -6.66
CA SER A 18 -12.31 -7.30 -6.97
C SER A 18 -11.93 -8.30 -8.07
N GLU A 19 -10.90 -7.97 -8.85
CA GLU A 19 -10.34 -8.73 -9.96
C GLU A 19 -9.39 -9.84 -9.46
N GLY A 20 -9.18 -9.95 -8.14
CA GLY A 20 -8.37 -11.00 -7.51
C GLY A 20 -6.89 -10.64 -7.36
N TYR A 21 -6.51 -9.38 -7.55
CA TYR A 21 -5.13 -8.92 -7.35
C TYR A 21 -4.91 -8.42 -5.92
N ILE A 22 -3.73 -8.73 -5.38
CA ILE A 22 -3.23 -8.22 -4.11
C ILE A 22 -1.84 -7.65 -4.37
N ASP A 23 -1.61 -6.41 -3.92
CA ASP A 23 -0.31 -5.73 -4.05
C ASP A 23 0.08 -5.04 -2.74
N PHE A 24 1.38 -4.97 -2.46
CA PHE A 24 1.97 -4.37 -1.25
C PHE A 24 3.03 -3.33 -1.62
N GLY A 25 2.87 -2.12 -1.11
CA GLY A 25 3.83 -1.03 -1.27
C GLY A 25 4.39 -0.54 0.06
N PHE A 26 5.65 -0.12 0.05
CA PHE A 26 6.27 0.63 1.14
C PHE A 26 7.03 1.83 0.59
N SER A 27 7.01 2.95 1.30
CA SER A 27 7.80 4.14 0.98
C SER A 27 9.00 4.21 1.90
N VAL A 28 10.19 4.12 1.33
CA VAL A 28 11.44 4.43 2.02
C VAL A 28 11.56 5.94 2.10
N SER A 29 11.76 6.46 3.31
CA SER A 29 12.08 7.88 3.48
C SER A 29 13.57 8.05 3.25
N ASP A 30 13.99 8.21 2.01
CA ASP A 30 15.33 8.70 1.73
C ASP A 30 15.37 10.17 2.15
N LYS A 31 15.80 10.42 3.39
CA LYS A 31 16.37 11.73 3.73
C LYS A 31 17.73 11.77 3.03
N ILE A 32 17.73 12.22 1.79
CA ILE A 32 18.92 12.77 1.10
C ILE A 32 19.17 14.16 1.67
#